data_AF-A0A7V7D5M1-F1
#
_entry.id   AF-A0A7V7D5M1-F1
#
_cell.length_a   1.000
_cell.length_b   1.000
_cell.length_c   1.000
_cell.angle_alpha   90.00
_cell.angle_beta   90.00
_cell.angle_gamma   90.00
#
_symmetry.space_group_name_H-M   'P 1'
#
loop_
_entity.id
_entity.type
_entity.pdbx_description
1 polymer ?
#
loop_
_entity_poly.entity_id
_entity_poly.type
_entity_poly.pdbx_seq_one_letter_code
_entity_poly.pdbx_strand_id
1 'polypeptide(L)'
;TFQSTLTDYSANWVVNGLAGKFVNPDTPNQYLQFFIVSNDANTIKVWSDVESIAGDGDTYHIFDYHLSSDSNCIDRGDPDFNPDANMTDIDGERRVVDGDANGTEIVDMGADEYYRSPADFNSDGIVNFFDYALFANFWQTTSDVYDLIDDNNYIDYNDLDRFCEDWLWQRAWAKAFPFSYGQGMGKSMGLGMREGLGIAEEILPSASAKKPQPQLTKADVVELIKWLEELWLTDAEVRKMISEDEWLKFIESVIQSIKEQR
;
A
#
# COMPACT_ATOMS: atom_id res chain seq x y z
N THR A 1 -21.14 13.89 12.64
CA THR A 1 -20.84 13.12 11.43
C THR A 1 -21.94 12.10 11.28
N PHE A 2 -22.76 12.24 10.23
CA PHE A 2 -24.02 11.52 10.08
C PHE A 2 -23.78 10.22 9.33
N GLN A 3 -23.87 9.08 10.03
CA GLN A 3 -23.65 7.74 9.48
C GLN A 3 -24.79 6.81 9.91
N SER A 4 -25.15 5.88 9.04
CA SER A 4 -26.14 4.83 9.30
C SER A 4 -25.54 3.44 9.06
N THR A 5 -26.20 2.42 9.61
CA THR A 5 -25.73 1.03 9.55
C THR A 5 -26.79 0.13 8.92
N LEU A 6 -26.39 -0.61 7.89
CA LEU A 6 -27.16 -1.71 7.30
C LEU A 6 -26.67 -3.03 7.88
N THR A 7 -27.56 -4.01 8.05
CA THR A 7 -27.21 -5.35 8.54
C THR A 7 -27.73 -6.41 7.57
N ASP A 8 -26.86 -7.32 7.15
CA ASP A 8 -27.19 -8.53 6.41
C ASP A 8 -26.77 -9.75 7.23
N TYR A 9 -27.72 -10.34 7.96
CA TYR A 9 -27.46 -11.50 8.83
C TYR A 9 -26.99 -12.76 8.08
N SER A 10 -27.10 -12.79 6.74
CA SER A 10 -26.64 -13.90 5.91
C SER A 10 -25.22 -13.70 5.36
N ALA A 11 -24.69 -12.48 5.46
CA ALA A 11 -23.37 -12.14 4.99
C ALA A 11 -22.26 -12.69 5.90
N ASN A 12 -21.08 -12.88 5.31
CA ASN A 12 -19.83 -13.22 5.98
C ASN A 12 -18.67 -12.54 5.25
N TRP A 13 -18.70 -11.20 5.21
CA TRP A 13 -17.68 -10.40 4.53
C TRP A 13 -16.36 -10.39 5.30
N VAL A 14 -15.28 -10.10 4.57
CA VAL A 14 -14.02 -9.71 5.19
C VAL A 14 -14.22 -8.34 5.85
N VAL A 15 -13.78 -8.19 7.10
CA VAL A 15 -13.83 -6.91 7.82
C VAL A 15 -13.12 -5.84 6.99
N ASN A 16 -13.78 -4.71 6.76
CA ASN A 16 -13.38 -3.61 5.88
C ASN A 16 -13.18 -3.95 4.38
N GLY A 17 -13.48 -5.16 3.92
CA GLY A 17 -13.36 -5.52 2.50
C GLY A 17 -14.31 -4.78 1.56
N LEU A 18 -15.31 -4.08 2.09
CA LEU A 18 -16.26 -3.24 1.35
C LEU A 18 -16.02 -1.74 1.56
N ALA A 19 -15.09 -1.33 2.42
CA ALA A 19 -14.77 0.08 2.62
C ALA A 19 -14.26 0.71 1.31
N GLY A 20 -14.60 1.97 1.06
CA GLY A 20 -14.29 2.66 -0.20
C GLY A 20 -15.26 2.36 -1.35
N LYS A 21 -16.07 1.30 -1.23
CA LYS A 21 -17.11 0.94 -2.22
C LYS A 21 -18.42 1.66 -1.93
N PHE A 22 -19.41 1.45 -2.80
CA PHE A 22 -20.74 2.03 -2.66
C PHE A 22 -21.79 0.96 -2.50
N VAL A 23 -22.80 1.21 -1.66
CA VAL A 23 -23.99 0.36 -1.54
C VAL A 23 -25.22 1.10 -2.08
N ASN A 24 -26.01 0.40 -2.88
CA ASN A 24 -27.36 0.83 -3.23
C ASN A 24 -28.36 -0.15 -2.60
N PRO A 25 -29.20 0.32 -1.66
CA PRO A 25 -30.43 -0.39 -1.33
C PRO A 25 -31.33 -0.41 -2.57
N ASP A 26 -31.54 -1.61 -3.11
CA ASP A 26 -32.25 -1.88 -4.37
C ASP A 26 -33.76 -1.78 -4.15
N THR A 27 -34.19 -0.59 -3.78
CA THR A 27 -35.58 -0.27 -3.46
C THR A 27 -36.27 0.34 -4.69
N PRO A 28 -37.57 0.06 -4.91
CA PRO A 28 -38.28 0.61 -6.05
C PRO A 28 -38.27 2.14 -6.11
N ASN A 29 -37.94 2.70 -7.28
CA ASN A 29 -37.95 4.14 -7.58
C ASN A 29 -36.84 4.97 -6.91
N GLN A 30 -35.72 4.34 -6.56
CA GLN A 30 -34.57 5.00 -5.96
C GLN A 30 -33.27 4.40 -6.53
N TYR A 31 -32.29 5.26 -6.84
CA TYR A 31 -31.01 4.87 -7.46
C TYR A 31 -29.78 5.45 -6.73
N LEU A 32 -29.97 6.13 -5.60
CA LEU A 32 -28.88 6.69 -4.80
C LEU A 32 -28.00 5.57 -4.28
N GLN A 33 -26.70 5.82 -4.33
CA GLN A 33 -25.69 4.96 -3.76
C GLN A 33 -25.02 5.68 -2.60
N PHE A 34 -24.56 4.92 -1.61
CA PHE A 34 -24.00 5.44 -0.39
C PHE A 34 -22.58 4.92 -0.20
N PHE A 35 -21.65 5.83 0.05
CA PHE A 35 -20.25 5.49 0.29
C PHE A 35 -20.11 4.68 1.58
N ILE A 36 -19.47 3.51 1.46
CA ILE A 36 -19.22 2.59 2.56
C ILE A 36 -17.95 3.03 3.28
N VAL A 37 -18.11 3.41 4.54
CA VAL A 37 -17.02 3.86 5.40
C VAL A 37 -16.27 2.68 6.00
N SER A 38 -17.00 1.64 6.37
CA SER A 38 -16.47 0.42 6.98
C SER A 38 -17.51 -0.68 6.91
N ASN A 39 -17.08 -1.93 7.03
CA ASN A 39 -17.96 -3.06 7.25
C ASN A 39 -17.30 -4.05 8.22
N ASP A 40 -18.11 -4.82 8.93
CA ASP A 40 -17.64 -6.05 9.57
C ASP A 40 -18.14 -7.27 8.78
N ALA A 41 -18.29 -8.43 9.42
CA ALA A 41 -18.72 -9.65 8.76
C ALA A 41 -20.16 -9.57 8.23
N ASN A 42 -21.03 -8.74 8.82
CA ASN A 42 -22.45 -8.71 8.50
C ASN A 42 -23.12 -7.33 8.60
N THR A 43 -22.36 -6.27 8.86
CA THR A 43 -22.85 -4.88 8.86
C THR A 43 -22.04 -4.00 7.92
N ILE A 44 -22.72 -3.02 7.31
CA ILE A 44 -22.13 -1.99 6.44
C ILE A 44 -22.46 -0.64 7.07
N LYS A 45 -21.44 0.21 7.23
CA LYS A 45 -21.60 1.59 7.71
C LYS A 45 -21.41 2.57 6.57
N VAL A 46 -22.34 3.51 6.40
CA VAL A 46 -22.34 4.45 5.28
C VAL A 46 -22.44 5.91 5.69
N TRP A 47 -22.00 6.82 4.81
CA TRP A 47 -22.22 8.26 4.95
C TRP A 47 -23.58 8.70 4.37
N SER A 48 -24.69 8.49 5.10
CA SER A 48 -26.02 9.11 4.85
C SER A 48 -27.06 8.57 5.83
N ASP A 49 -28.32 9.01 5.70
CA ASP A 49 -29.53 8.39 6.28
C ASP A 49 -30.04 7.26 5.37
N VAL A 50 -29.42 6.09 5.44
CA VAL A 50 -29.89 4.97 4.61
C VAL A 50 -31.13 4.28 5.21
N GLU A 51 -31.39 4.45 6.50
CA GLU A 51 -32.53 3.85 7.21
C GLU A 51 -33.87 4.44 6.75
N SER A 52 -33.87 5.68 6.27
CA SER A 52 -35.05 6.30 5.64
C SER A 52 -35.40 5.73 4.25
N ILE A 53 -34.51 4.93 3.67
CA ILE A 53 -34.59 4.43 2.30
C ILE A 53 -34.72 2.90 2.27
N ALA A 54 -33.89 2.20 3.05
CA ALA A 54 -33.84 0.75 3.10
C ALA A 54 -34.69 0.21 4.25
N GLY A 55 -35.52 -0.79 3.97
CA GLY A 55 -36.28 -1.56 4.95
C GLY A 55 -35.79 -3.00 5.10
N ASP A 56 -36.32 -3.68 6.12
CA ASP A 56 -36.04 -5.09 6.37
C ASP A 56 -36.44 -5.96 5.17
N GLY A 57 -35.48 -6.74 4.66
CA GLY A 57 -35.69 -7.68 3.56
C GLY A 57 -35.46 -7.09 2.16
N ASP A 58 -35.12 -5.80 2.05
CA ASP A 58 -34.70 -5.22 0.77
C ASP A 58 -33.37 -5.80 0.30
N THR A 59 -33.24 -5.99 -1.02
CA THR A 59 -31.98 -6.38 -1.65
C THR A 59 -31.05 -5.16 -1.79
N TYR A 60 -29.76 -5.42 -2.05
CA TYR A 60 -28.78 -4.36 -2.29
C TYR A 60 -27.76 -4.78 -3.34
N HIS A 61 -27.11 -3.78 -3.93
CA HIS A 61 -25.96 -3.95 -4.82
C HIS A 61 -24.75 -3.23 -4.25
N ILE A 62 -23.57 -3.83 -4.41
CA ILE A 62 -22.28 -3.21 -4.10
C ILE A 62 -21.62 -2.80 -5.42
N PHE A 63 -21.16 -1.55 -5.48
CA PHE A 63 -20.47 -0.98 -6.62
C PHE A 63 -19.04 -0.63 -6.27
N ASP A 64 -18.13 -1.03 -7.17
CA ASP A 64 -16.71 -0.74 -7.07
C ASP A 64 -16.33 0.18 -8.23
N TYR A 65 -15.99 1.42 -7.91
CA TYR A 65 -15.62 2.44 -8.91
C TYR A 65 -14.11 2.61 -9.07
N HIS A 66 -13.32 1.82 -8.36
CA HIS A 66 -11.88 1.83 -8.53
C HIS A 66 -11.49 1.30 -9.90
N LEU A 67 -10.47 1.91 -10.49
CA LEU A 67 -10.01 1.51 -11.81
C LEU A 67 -9.19 0.22 -11.70
N SER A 68 -9.36 -0.67 -12.68
CA SER A 68 -8.49 -1.82 -12.87
C SER A 68 -7.19 -1.39 -13.56
N SER A 69 -6.12 -2.16 -13.38
CA SER A 69 -4.79 -1.88 -13.95
C SER A 69 -4.75 -1.81 -15.47
N ASP A 70 -5.74 -2.37 -16.15
CA ASP A 70 -5.91 -2.37 -17.60
C ASP A 70 -6.94 -1.35 -18.09
N SER A 71 -7.41 -0.47 -17.21
CA SER A 71 -8.41 0.53 -17.54
C SER A 71 -7.89 1.57 -18.53
N ASN A 72 -8.66 1.81 -19.58
CA ASN A 72 -8.39 2.89 -20.54
C ASN A 72 -8.68 4.29 -19.95
N CYS A 73 -9.12 4.39 -18.71
CA CYS A 73 -9.33 5.67 -18.03
C CYS A 73 -8.07 6.20 -17.33
N ILE A 74 -7.03 5.37 -17.20
CA ILE A 74 -5.77 5.71 -16.53
C ILE A 74 -5.01 6.75 -17.35
N ASP A 75 -4.62 7.85 -16.71
CA ASP A 75 -3.89 8.99 -17.27
C ASP A 75 -4.56 9.53 -18.56
N ARG A 76 -5.90 9.61 -18.56
CA ARG A 76 -6.71 10.08 -19.73
C ARG A 76 -7.56 11.30 -19.47
N GLY A 77 -7.46 11.90 -18.29
CA GLY A 77 -8.11 13.17 -18.00
C GLY A 77 -7.41 14.36 -18.64
N ASP A 78 -7.72 15.55 -18.15
CA ASP A 78 -7.15 16.80 -18.66
C ASP A 78 -5.70 16.96 -18.15
N PRO A 79 -4.68 17.00 -19.03
CA PRO A 79 -3.27 17.14 -18.63
C PRO A 79 -2.96 18.50 -18.01
N ASP A 80 -3.82 19.52 -18.21
CA ASP A 80 -3.68 20.84 -17.59
C ASP A 80 -4.54 20.98 -16.32
N PHE A 81 -5.14 19.89 -15.83
CA PHE A 81 -5.95 19.90 -14.62
C PHE A 81 -5.10 20.24 -13.39
N ASN A 82 -5.51 21.28 -12.68
CA ASN A 82 -4.86 21.73 -11.45
C ASN A 82 -5.88 21.65 -10.30
N PRO A 83 -5.84 20.59 -9.46
CA PRO A 83 -6.80 20.44 -8.36
C PRO A 83 -6.56 21.49 -7.27
N ASP A 84 -7.65 21.99 -6.69
CA ASP A 84 -7.56 22.74 -5.44
C ASP A 84 -7.10 21.82 -4.30
N ALA A 85 -6.51 22.38 -3.24
CA ALA A 85 -5.95 21.61 -2.11
C ALA A 85 -6.95 20.70 -1.36
N ASN A 86 -8.25 20.88 -1.57
CA ASN A 86 -9.31 20.06 -0.97
C ASN A 86 -9.93 19.05 -1.94
N MET A 87 -9.44 18.97 -3.17
CA MET A 87 -9.91 17.99 -4.15
C MET A 87 -9.11 16.70 -3.98
N THR A 88 -9.81 15.67 -3.55
CA THR A 88 -9.32 14.30 -3.47
C THR A 88 -10.20 13.39 -4.30
N ASP A 89 -9.70 12.20 -4.62
CA ASP A 89 -10.55 11.13 -5.14
C ASP A 89 -11.52 10.59 -4.06
N ILE A 90 -12.23 9.51 -4.40
CA ILE A 90 -13.19 8.83 -3.52
C ILE A 90 -12.55 8.24 -2.25
N ASP A 91 -11.26 7.92 -2.28
CA ASP A 91 -10.51 7.33 -1.17
C ASP A 91 -9.78 8.39 -0.32
N GLY A 92 -9.79 9.65 -0.76
CA GLY A 92 -9.16 10.76 -0.07
C GLY A 92 -7.72 11.03 -0.51
N GLU A 93 -7.28 10.45 -1.62
CA GLU A 93 -5.95 10.64 -2.19
C GLU A 93 -5.92 11.80 -3.19
N ARG A 94 -4.72 12.19 -3.62
CA ARG A 94 -4.55 13.32 -4.53
C ARG A 94 -5.11 12.96 -5.90
N ARG A 95 -5.76 13.94 -6.56
CA ARG A 95 -6.33 13.75 -7.91
C ARG A 95 -5.33 13.68 -9.05
N VAL A 96 -4.05 14.02 -8.85
CA VAL A 96 -3.05 14.02 -9.92
C VAL A 96 -1.92 13.10 -9.46
N VAL A 97 -1.85 11.93 -10.08
CA VAL A 97 -0.85 10.88 -9.84
C VAL A 97 -0.34 10.38 -11.19
N ASP A 98 0.79 9.67 -11.18
CA ASP A 98 1.30 8.95 -12.35
C ASP A 98 0.80 7.51 -12.25
N GLY A 99 -0.33 7.21 -12.90
CA GLY A 99 -1.05 5.95 -12.71
C GLY A 99 -0.44 4.77 -13.46
N ASP A 100 0.12 5.03 -14.65
CA ASP A 100 0.83 4.05 -15.46
C ASP A 100 2.35 3.99 -15.21
N ALA A 101 2.84 4.82 -14.28
CA ALA A 101 4.24 4.93 -13.88
C ALA A 101 5.20 5.28 -15.03
N ASN A 102 4.73 6.04 -16.03
CA ASN A 102 5.55 6.47 -17.17
C ASN A 102 6.37 7.74 -16.92
N GLY A 103 6.25 8.34 -15.73
CA GLY A 103 6.90 9.59 -15.34
C GLY A 103 6.06 10.85 -15.61
N THR A 104 4.78 10.70 -15.99
CA THR A 104 3.86 11.81 -16.27
C THR A 104 2.65 11.71 -15.36
N GLU A 105 2.46 12.69 -14.47
CA GLU A 105 1.27 12.73 -13.63
C GLU A 105 0.09 13.34 -14.40
N ILE A 106 -0.98 12.57 -14.63
CA ILE A 106 -2.21 13.03 -15.29
C ILE A 106 -3.40 12.52 -14.48
N VAL A 107 -4.46 13.31 -14.36
CA VAL A 107 -5.69 12.87 -13.68
C VAL A 107 -6.38 11.75 -14.45
N ASP A 108 -6.90 10.76 -13.75
CA ASP A 108 -7.71 9.69 -14.32
C ASP A 108 -9.12 10.16 -14.68
N MET A 109 -9.72 9.50 -15.67
CA MET A 109 -11.14 9.66 -15.93
C MET A 109 -11.97 8.85 -14.92
N GLY A 110 -12.50 9.52 -13.91
CA GLY A 110 -13.38 8.88 -12.95
C GLY A 110 -13.38 9.54 -11.58
N ALA A 111 -14.00 8.84 -10.64
CA ALA A 111 -14.05 9.24 -9.24
C ALA A 111 -12.80 8.79 -8.46
N ASP A 112 -12.06 7.83 -9.01
CA ASP A 112 -10.86 7.21 -8.45
C ASP A 112 -9.62 7.58 -9.25
N GLU A 113 -8.45 7.52 -8.63
CA GLU A 113 -7.15 7.55 -9.29
C GLU A 113 -6.48 6.19 -9.13
N TYR A 114 -6.10 5.58 -10.24
CA TYR A 114 -5.31 4.37 -10.24
C TYR A 114 -3.87 4.74 -9.91
N TYR A 115 -3.37 4.20 -8.81
CA TYR A 115 -1.95 4.23 -8.51
C TYR A 115 -1.50 2.86 -8.03
N ARG A 116 -0.34 2.43 -8.53
CA ARG A 116 0.29 1.17 -8.12
C ARG A 116 1.71 1.47 -7.68
N SER A 117 2.09 0.96 -6.52
CA SER A 117 3.51 0.95 -6.16
C SER A 117 4.29 0.11 -7.17
N PRO A 118 5.42 0.61 -7.71
CA PRO A 118 6.32 -0.21 -8.51
C PRO A 118 6.91 -1.38 -7.71
N ALA A 119 6.92 -1.30 -6.37
CA ALA A 119 7.38 -2.35 -5.46
C ALA A 119 6.34 -3.45 -5.18
N ASP A 120 5.08 -3.31 -5.61
CA ASP A 120 4.02 -4.34 -5.51
C ASP A 120 4.23 -5.40 -6.60
N PHE A 121 5.32 -6.16 -6.55
CA PHE A 121 5.72 -7.05 -7.65
C PHE A 121 4.71 -8.17 -7.95
N ASN A 122 4.02 -8.69 -6.93
CA ASN A 122 3.02 -9.74 -7.14
C ASN A 122 1.63 -9.19 -7.55
N SER A 123 1.46 -7.86 -7.57
CA SER A 123 0.23 -7.15 -7.92
C SER A 123 -0.97 -7.47 -7.01
N ASP A 124 -0.73 -7.90 -5.77
CA ASP A 124 -1.77 -8.17 -4.77
C ASP A 124 -2.30 -6.89 -4.12
N GLY A 125 -1.68 -5.75 -4.42
CA GLY A 125 -2.08 -4.44 -3.92
C GLY A 125 -1.53 -4.12 -2.54
N ILE A 126 -0.55 -4.87 -2.03
CA ILE A 126 0.12 -4.67 -0.75
C ILE A 126 1.62 -4.94 -0.89
N VAL A 127 2.48 -3.92 -0.75
CA VAL A 127 3.93 -4.14 -0.70
C VAL A 127 4.31 -4.76 0.64
N ASN A 128 4.73 -6.02 0.63
CA ASN A 128 5.06 -6.75 1.84
C ASN A 128 6.20 -7.78 1.63
N PHE A 129 6.35 -8.74 2.54
CA PHE A 129 7.42 -9.74 2.46
C PHE A 129 7.32 -10.66 1.25
N PHE A 130 6.15 -10.81 0.63
CA PHE A 130 5.99 -11.55 -0.62
C PHE A 130 6.66 -10.81 -1.77
N ASP A 131 6.50 -9.49 -1.87
CA ASP A 131 7.21 -8.69 -2.86
C ASP A 131 8.71 -8.64 -2.58
N TYR A 132 9.08 -8.53 -1.30
CA TYR A 132 10.49 -8.60 -0.91
C TYR A 132 11.11 -9.95 -1.30
N ALA A 133 10.38 -11.05 -1.17
CA ALA A 133 10.88 -12.37 -1.57
C ALA A 133 11.13 -12.44 -3.09
N LEU A 134 10.25 -11.84 -3.90
CA LEU A 134 10.46 -11.70 -5.34
C LEU A 134 11.69 -10.84 -5.62
N PHE A 135 11.77 -9.66 -5.02
CA PHE A 135 12.91 -8.74 -5.13
C PHE A 135 14.25 -9.42 -4.77
N ALA A 136 14.31 -10.06 -3.60
CA ALA A 136 15.50 -10.71 -3.07
C ALA A 136 15.95 -11.92 -3.92
N ASN A 137 15.03 -12.59 -4.61
CA ASN A 137 15.36 -13.69 -5.52
C ASN A 137 16.19 -13.21 -6.73
N PHE A 138 16.10 -11.93 -7.10
CA PHE A 138 16.87 -11.32 -8.17
C PHE A 138 18.00 -10.41 -7.66
N TRP A 139 18.33 -10.45 -6.37
CA TRP A 139 19.36 -9.61 -5.76
C TRP A 139 20.72 -9.69 -6.49
N GLN A 140 21.33 -8.54 -6.78
CA GLN A 140 22.59 -8.42 -7.52
C GLN A 140 22.56 -9.05 -8.92
N THR A 141 21.38 -9.10 -9.54
CA THR A 141 21.20 -9.51 -10.94
C THR A 141 20.64 -8.36 -11.77
N THR A 142 20.62 -8.53 -13.08
CA THR A 142 20.06 -7.54 -14.02
C THR A 142 18.58 -7.81 -14.27
N SER A 143 17.71 -6.83 -14.07
CA SER A 143 16.29 -6.95 -14.40
C SER A 143 15.60 -5.60 -14.45
N ASP A 144 15.02 -5.27 -15.60
CA ASP A 144 14.20 -4.06 -15.77
C ASP A 144 12.94 -4.02 -14.87
N VAL A 145 12.51 -5.15 -14.28
CA VAL A 145 11.29 -5.22 -13.45
C VAL A 145 11.56 -4.90 -11.99
N TYR A 146 12.70 -5.34 -11.46
CA TYR A 146 13.04 -5.22 -10.04
C TYR A 146 14.09 -4.12 -9.77
N ASP A 147 14.69 -3.56 -10.84
CA ASP A 147 15.49 -2.33 -10.82
C ASP A 147 14.54 -1.13 -10.66
N LEU A 148 14.10 -0.89 -9.43
CA LEU A 148 13.13 0.16 -9.09
C LEU A 148 13.69 1.56 -9.37
N ILE A 149 15.01 1.69 -9.38
CA ILE A 149 15.71 2.89 -9.83
C ILE A 149 16.47 2.48 -11.10
N ASP A 150 15.94 2.85 -12.28
CA ASP A 150 16.58 2.62 -13.59
C ASP A 150 17.85 3.47 -13.74
N ASP A 151 18.89 3.17 -12.94
CA ASP A 151 20.19 3.84 -12.96
C ASP A 151 21.29 2.99 -13.60
N ASN A 152 21.21 1.66 -13.47
CA ASN A 152 22.28 0.78 -13.87
C ASN A 152 21.84 -0.63 -14.33
N ASN A 153 20.53 -0.95 -14.29
CA ASN A 153 19.98 -2.27 -14.62
C ASN A 153 20.56 -3.39 -13.74
N TYR A 154 20.88 -3.10 -12.48
CA TYR A 154 21.30 -4.04 -11.45
C TYR A 154 20.59 -3.73 -10.15
N ILE A 155 19.91 -4.77 -9.65
CA ILE A 155 19.21 -4.71 -8.39
C ILE A 155 20.23 -4.63 -7.25
N ASP A 156 20.29 -3.47 -6.60
CA ASP A 156 21.21 -3.18 -5.53
C ASP A 156 20.55 -2.45 -4.34
N TYR A 157 21.39 -1.82 -3.51
CA TYR A 157 20.92 -1.17 -2.29
C TYR A 157 20.11 0.11 -2.57
N ASN A 158 20.28 0.73 -3.74
CA ASN A 158 19.46 1.86 -4.17
C ASN A 158 18.02 1.38 -4.43
N ASP A 159 17.85 0.25 -5.12
CA ASP A 159 16.52 -0.33 -5.35
C ASP A 159 15.88 -0.80 -4.06
N LEU A 160 16.67 -1.36 -3.14
CA LEU A 160 16.17 -1.74 -1.82
C LEU A 160 15.68 -0.51 -1.03
N ASP A 161 16.39 0.62 -1.12
CA ASP A 161 15.95 1.88 -0.51
C ASP A 161 14.59 2.32 -1.07
N ARG A 162 14.45 2.30 -2.41
CA ARG A 162 13.18 2.63 -3.08
C ARG A 162 12.05 1.66 -2.72
N PHE A 163 12.35 0.35 -2.63
CA PHE A 163 11.40 -0.66 -2.16
C PHE A 163 10.93 -0.35 -0.74
N CYS A 164 11.86 0.03 0.14
CA CYS A 164 11.55 0.36 1.54
C CYS A 164 10.71 1.63 1.70
N GLU A 165 10.81 2.59 0.76
CA GLU A 165 9.92 3.76 0.74
C GLU A 165 8.45 3.39 0.57
N ASP A 166 8.18 2.31 -0.17
CA ASP A 166 6.84 1.80 -0.44
C ASP A 166 6.47 0.63 0.51
N TRP A 167 7.28 0.34 1.53
CA TRP A 167 7.01 -0.77 2.46
C TRP A 167 5.66 -0.63 3.17
N LEU A 168 4.84 -1.69 3.12
CA LEU A 168 3.45 -1.73 3.59
C LEU A 168 2.51 -0.76 2.87
N TRP A 169 2.92 -0.22 1.71
CA TRP A 169 1.99 0.44 0.81
C TRP A 169 0.84 -0.51 0.48
N GLN A 170 -0.38 0.00 0.47
CA GLN A 170 -1.59 -0.73 0.15
C GLN A 170 -2.45 0.12 -0.77
N ARG A 171 -3.19 -0.50 -1.70
CA ARG A 171 -4.27 0.20 -2.41
C ARG A 171 -5.25 0.78 -1.40
N ALA A 172 -5.67 2.03 -1.56
CA ALA A 172 -6.34 2.79 -0.51
C ALA A 172 -7.66 2.18 0.00
N TRP A 173 -8.35 1.41 -0.85
CA TRP A 173 -9.56 0.64 -0.49
C TRP A 173 -9.27 -0.82 -0.06
N ALA A 174 -8.07 -1.35 -0.28
CA ALA A 174 -7.68 -2.71 0.07
C ALA A 174 -7.13 -2.84 1.51
N LYS A 175 -7.37 -1.84 2.38
CA LYS A 175 -6.85 -1.74 3.75
C LYS A 175 -7.28 -2.91 4.63
N ALA A 176 -6.62 -4.05 4.47
CA ALA A 176 -6.80 -5.27 5.26
C ALA A 176 -6.24 -5.13 6.67
N PHE A 177 -5.41 -4.11 6.91
CA PHE A 177 -4.83 -3.81 8.21
C PHE A 177 -5.45 -2.55 8.81
N PRO A 178 -6.12 -2.64 9.98
CA PRO A 178 -6.70 -1.49 10.66
C PRO A 178 -5.59 -0.70 11.37
N PHE A 179 -4.74 -0.01 10.61
CA PHE A 179 -4.00 1.13 11.13
C PHE A 179 -4.51 2.39 10.44
N SER A 180 -5.25 3.17 11.22
CA SER A 180 -5.79 4.47 10.86
C SER A 180 -4.66 5.40 10.40
N TYR A 181 -4.50 5.58 9.10
CA TYR A 181 -3.70 6.68 8.58
C TYR A 181 -4.59 7.91 8.45
N GLY A 182 -4.55 8.74 9.50
CA GLY A 182 -4.76 10.16 9.33
C GLY A 182 -3.57 10.74 8.58
N GLN A 183 -3.87 11.63 7.62
CA GLN A 183 -3.00 12.64 7.00
C GLN A 183 -1.48 12.51 7.26
N GLY A 184 -0.74 12.21 6.18
CA GLY A 184 0.62 12.72 5.99
C GLY A 184 1.74 11.90 6.61
N MET A 185 2.17 10.86 5.91
CA MET A 185 3.56 10.38 5.99
C MET A 185 4.12 10.06 4.60
N GLY A 186 3.96 10.99 3.67
CA GLY A 186 4.96 11.23 2.63
C GLY A 186 5.89 12.33 3.12
N LYS A 187 6.81 12.00 4.03
CA LYS A 187 8.06 12.73 4.36
C LYS A 187 8.65 12.24 5.69
N SER A 188 9.91 11.80 5.60
CA SER A 188 10.89 11.65 6.68
C SER A 188 10.79 10.43 7.60
N MET A 189 11.57 9.40 7.26
CA MET A 189 12.43 8.75 8.25
C MET A 189 13.63 9.67 8.53
N GLY A 190 13.36 10.83 9.11
CA GLY A 190 14.37 11.76 9.62
C GLY A 190 14.58 11.48 11.11
N LEU A 191 15.65 10.78 11.45
CA LEU A 191 16.11 10.65 12.84
C LEU A 191 16.28 12.06 13.43
N GLY A 192 15.58 12.33 14.54
CA GLY A 192 15.47 13.66 15.11
C GLY A 192 16.75 14.21 15.75
N MET A 193 16.92 15.53 15.66
CA MET A 193 17.54 16.33 16.72
C MET A 193 16.97 17.75 16.69
N ARG A 194 16.58 18.22 17.88
CA ARG A 194 15.95 19.52 18.15
C ARG A 194 17.00 20.59 18.46
N GLU A 195 16.64 21.81 18.09
CA GLU A 195 17.02 23.14 18.65
C GLU A 195 18.36 23.78 18.26
N GLY A 196 18.26 25.02 17.73
CA GLY A 196 19.35 26.00 17.72
C GLY A 196 19.34 26.97 16.53
N LEU A 197 18.77 28.16 16.73
CA LEU A 197 18.91 29.33 15.85
C LEU A 197 20.41 29.66 15.62
N GLY A 198 20.81 29.90 14.37
CA GLY A 198 22.14 30.46 14.05
C GLY A 198 22.46 30.48 12.56
N ILE A 199 22.24 31.62 11.92
CA ILE A 199 22.71 31.94 10.56
C ILE A 199 24.25 31.83 10.46
N ALA A 200 24.73 30.99 9.55
CA ALA A 200 26.02 31.17 8.88
C ALA A 200 26.03 30.37 7.57
N GLU A 201 26.17 31.10 6.47
CA GLU A 201 26.43 30.60 5.13
C GLU A 201 27.84 29.98 5.12
N GLU A 202 27.94 28.66 4.94
CA GLU A 202 29.22 27.98 4.78
C GLU A 202 29.19 27.07 3.54
N ILE A 203 29.98 27.48 2.54
CA ILE A 203 30.20 26.79 1.28
C ILE A 203 30.88 25.45 1.59
N LEU A 204 30.20 24.32 1.38
CA LEU A 204 30.81 22.99 1.49
C LEU A 204 31.23 22.47 0.09
N PRO A 205 32.51 22.09 -0.10
CA PRO A 205 32.99 21.58 -1.38
C PRO A 205 32.48 20.17 -1.67
N SER A 206 32.22 19.90 -2.96
CA SER A 206 31.86 18.58 -3.45
C SER A 206 33.01 17.59 -3.29
N ALA A 207 32.86 16.67 -2.35
CA ALA A 207 33.65 15.46 -2.28
C ALA A 207 32.70 14.27 -2.17
N SER A 208 32.67 13.46 -3.24
CA SER A 208 32.05 12.13 -3.23
C SER A 208 32.80 11.27 -2.21
N ALA A 209 32.24 11.15 -1.02
CA ALA A 209 32.65 10.17 -0.03
C ALA A 209 31.58 9.06 -0.04
N LYS A 210 31.97 7.84 -0.43
CA LYS A 210 31.16 6.64 -0.19
C LYS A 210 30.79 6.63 1.29
N LYS A 211 29.50 6.80 1.62
CA LYS A 211 29.01 6.54 2.98
C LYS A 211 29.37 5.09 3.31
N PRO A 212 30.01 4.80 4.45
CA PRO A 212 30.27 3.43 4.84
C PRO A 212 28.92 2.73 5.01
N GLN A 213 28.73 1.63 4.26
CA GLN A 213 27.55 0.78 4.40
C GLN A 213 27.43 0.33 5.87
N PRO A 214 26.23 0.36 6.47
CA PRO A 214 26.01 -0.27 7.76
C PRO A 214 26.28 -1.77 7.60
N GLN A 215 27.33 -2.27 8.25
CA GLN A 215 27.60 -3.70 8.30
C GLN A 215 26.58 -4.34 9.22
N LEU A 216 25.72 -5.21 8.68
CA LEU A 216 24.85 -6.04 9.52
C LEU A 216 25.73 -6.82 10.50
N THR A 217 25.43 -6.66 11.79
CA THR A 217 26.13 -7.41 12.82
C THR A 217 25.45 -8.76 13.00
N LYS A 218 26.18 -9.73 13.56
CA LYS A 218 25.59 -11.02 13.93
C LYS A 218 24.43 -10.89 14.91
N ALA A 219 24.37 -9.81 15.69
CA ALA A 219 23.27 -9.55 16.60
C ALA A 219 22.00 -9.17 15.82
N ASP A 220 22.11 -8.31 14.80
CA ASP A 220 20.99 -7.86 13.98
C ASP A 220 20.32 -9.01 13.23
N VAL A 221 21.11 -9.97 12.72
CA VAL A 221 20.55 -11.14 12.03
C VAL A 221 19.90 -12.13 13.00
N VAL A 222 20.40 -12.25 14.23
CA VAL A 222 19.76 -13.08 15.27
C VAL A 222 18.41 -12.49 15.68
N GLU A 223 18.30 -11.16 15.74
CA GLU A 223 17.02 -10.49 15.97
C GLU A 223 16.06 -10.67 14.80
N LEU A 224 16.54 -10.59 13.56
CA LEU A 224 15.75 -10.87 12.36
C LEU A 224 15.19 -12.30 12.35
N ILE A 225 15.99 -13.31 12.72
CA ILE A 225 15.54 -14.71 12.78
C ILE A 225 14.42 -14.88 13.83
N LYS A 226 14.59 -14.29 15.02
CA LYS A 226 13.55 -14.35 16.06
C LYS A 226 12.25 -13.72 15.60
N TRP A 227 12.34 -12.58 14.93
CA TRP A 227 11.18 -11.90 14.38
C TRP A 227 10.48 -12.74 13.29
N LEU A 228 11.23 -13.40 12.40
CA LEU A 228 10.67 -14.32 11.41
C LEU A 228 9.99 -15.54 12.06
N GLU A 229 10.59 -16.12 13.10
CA GLU A 229 9.98 -17.21 13.86
C GLU A 229 8.66 -16.78 14.52
N GLU A 230 8.60 -15.58 15.09
CA GLU A 230 7.38 -15.00 15.64
C GLU A 230 6.32 -14.79 14.56
N LEU A 231 6.70 -14.25 13.40
CA LEU A 231 5.79 -14.00 12.28
C LEU A 231 5.07 -15.28 11.82
N TRP A 232 5.80 -16.38 11.66
CA TRP A 232 5.22 -17.68 11.29
C TRP A 232 4.17 -18.18 12.29
N LEU A 233 4.37 -17.90 13.59
CA LEU A 233 3.47 -18.32 14.66
C LEU A 233 2.22 -17.43 14.73
N THR A 234 2.42 -16.12 14.59
CA THR A 234 1.37 -15.12 14.82
C THR A 234 0.53 -14.84 13.59
N ASP A 235 1.07 -15.00 12.39
CA ASP A 235 0.38 -14.70 11.15
C ASP A 235 -0.21 -15.97 10.53
N ALA A 236 -1.53 -15.99 10.35
CA ALA A 236 -2.23 -17.12 9.74
C ALA A 236 -2.23 -17.07 8.20
N GLU A 237 -2.05 -15.89 7.60
CA GLU A 237 -2.03 -15.72 6.15
C GLU A 237 -0.69 -16.18 5.56
N VAL A 238 0.42 -15.94 6.26
CA VAL A 238 1.74 -16.48 5.88
C VAL A 238 1.67 -18.01 5.74
N ARG A 239 1.03 -18.70 6.69
CA ARG A 239 0.87 -20.17 6.68
C ARG A 239 -0.06 -20.71 5.59
N LYS A 240 -0.85 -19.86 4.95
CA LYS A 240 -1.68 -20.26 3.80
C LYS A 240 -0.93 -20.13 2.48
N MET A 241 0.11 -19.30 2.41
CA MET A 241 0.79 -18.94 1.17
C MET A 241 2.13 -19.66 0.95
N ILE A 242 2.85 -20.00 2.03
CA ILE A 242 4.10 -20.76 1.93
C ILE A 242 4.01 -22.03 2.77
N SER A 243 4.49 -23.14 2.21
CA SER A 243 4.54 -24.39 2.96
C SER A 243 5.58 -24.31 4.08
N GLU A 244 5.36 -25.05 5.18
CA GLU A 244 6.31 -25.10 6.30
C GLU A 244 7.71 -25.53 5.82
N ASP A 245 7.80 -26.45 4.87
CA ASP A 245 9.06 -26.90 4.28
C ASP A 245 9.80 -25.81 3.51
N GLU A 246 9.09 -24.94 2.79
CA GLU A 246 9.68 -23.81 2.06
C GLU A 246 10.10 -22.69 3.01
N TRP A 247 9.28 -22.43 4.03
CA TRP A 247 9.60 -21.47 5.08
C TRP A 247 10.87 -21.86 5.85
N LEU A 248 11.00 -23.14 6.23
CA LEU A 248 12.19 -23.64 6.92
C LEU A 248 13.45 -23.53 6.06
N LYS A 249 13.37 -23.83 4.75
CA LYS A 249 14.50 -23.65 3.83
C LYS A 249 14.92 -22.19 3.70
N PHE A 250 13.97 -21.27 3.71
CA PHE A 250 14.26 -19.83 3.73
C PHE A 250 14.98 -19.41 5.02
N ILE A 251 14.49 -19.83 6.20
CA ILE A 251 15.18 -19.55 7.47
C ILE A 251 16.60 -20.14 7.49
N GLU A 252 16.77 -21.36 6.98
CA GLU A 252 18.09 -21.99 6.87
C GLU A 252 19.04 -21.21 5.95
N SER A 253 18.54 -20.65 4.84
CA SER A 253 19.36 -19.83 3.93
C SER A 253 19.81 -18.52 4.61
N VAL A 254 18.93 -17.88 5.37
CA VAL A 254 19.26 -16.69 6.18
C VAL A 254 20.32 -17.04 7.23
N ILE A 255 20.19 -18.17 7.93
CA ILE A 255 21.20 -18.64 8.91
C ILE A 255 22.54 -18.92 8.22
N GLN A 256 22.52 -19.50 7.02
CA GLN A 256 23.72 -19.86 6.30
C GLN A 256 24.48 -18.63 5.78
N SER A 257 23.76 -17.56 5.39
CA SER A 257 24.37 -16.27 4.99
C SER A 257 25.28 -15.68 6.08
N ILE A 258 25.00 -15.94 7.36
CA ILE A 258 25.82 -15.50 8.52
C ILE A 258 27.16 -16.25 8.58
N LYS A 259 27.20 -17.51 8.14
CA LYS A 259 28.41 -18.34 8.22
C LYS A 259 29.42 -17.98 7.13
N GLU A 260 28.96 -17.44 6.01
CA GLU A 260 29.76 -17.09 4.85
C GLU A 260 30.41 -15.71 4.95
N GLN A 261 29.94 -14.83 5.85
CA GLN A 261 30.57 -13.54 6.18
C GLN A 261 31.78 -13.65 7.14
N ARG A 262 32.54 -14.75 7.11
CA ARG A 262 33.76 -14.98 7.93
C ARG A 262 35.05 -14.75 7.17
#